data_AF-A0A6N6KKR9-F1
#
_entry.id   AF-A0A6N6KKR9-F1
#
_cell.length_a   1.000
_cell.length_b   1.000
_cell.length_c   1.000
_cell.angle_alpha   90.00
_cell.angle_beta   90.00
_cell.angle_gamma   90.00
#
_symmetry.space_group_name_H-M   'P 1'
#
loop_
_entity.id
_entity.type
_entity.pdbx_description
1 polymer ?
#
loop_
_entity_poly.entity_id
_entity_poly.type
_entity_poly.pdbx_seq_one_letter_code
_entity_poly.pdbx_strand_id
1 'polypeptide(L)'
;MSEKLNIKAIFMLAVFLPAFFVQSWKVTLVYAWYYSNRDKIAEKFCENLDRPELMCSGKCHLSKVIEDVKEDRDRWKKNAQRSIDERTINLFHPKLHPSTIKLSDFLTDNRDFYYQEPFSDPEQPSVFHPPKYGLTT
;
A
#
# COMPACT_ATOMS: atom_id res chain seq x y z
N MET A 1 20.49 -24.05 37.63
CA MET A 1 19.23 -24.81 37.63
C MET A 1 18.66 -24.66 36.23
N SER A 2 18.87 -25.68 35.38
CA SER A 2 18.60 -25.61 33.94
C SER A 2 17.13 -25.30 33.70
N GLU A 3 16.89 -24.18 33.04
CA GLU A 3 15.60 -23.77 32.49
C GLU A 3 15.01 -24.98 31.74
N LYS A 4 13.82 -25.43 32.13
CA LYS A 4 13.12 -26.49 31.39
C LYS A 4 12.64 -25.87 30.08
N LEU A 5 13.57 -25.76 29.13
CA LEU A 5 13.32 -25.24 27.80
C LEU A 5 12.19 -26.07 27.17
N ASN A 6 11.07 -25.40 26.92
CA ASN A 6 9.80 -26.06 26.64
C ASN A 6 9.87 -26.67 25.24
N ILE A 7 10.18 -27.97 25.14
CA ILE A 7 10.45 -28.70 23.87
C ILE A 7 9.35 -28.45 22.83
N LYS A 8 8.09 -28.35 23.26
CA LYS A 8 6.96 -28.02 22.39
C LYS A 8 7.08 -26.62 21.79
N ALA A 9 7.49 -25.63 22.59
CA ALA A 9 7.72 -24.28 22.13
C ALA A 9 8.94 -24.20 21.18
N ILE A 10 10.00 -24.96 21.45
CA ILE A 10 11.15 -25.07 20.52
C ILE A 10 10.70 -25.64 19.19
N PHE A 11 9.92 -26.72 19.21
CA PHE A 11 9.42 -27.35 17.99
C PHE A 11 8.51 -26.40 17.20
N MET A 12 7.61 -25.69 17.88
CA MET A 12 6.78 -24.65 17.25
C MET A 12 7.66 -23.55 16.62
N LEU A 13 8.63 -23.02 17.37
CA LEU A 13 9.50 -21.95 16.90
C LEU A 13 10.37 -22.41 15.72
N ALA A 14 10.89 -23.63 15.75
CA ALA A 14 11.66 -24.21 14.66
C ALA A 14 10.85 -24.37 13.36
N VAL A 15 9.52 -24.49 13.43
CA VAL A 15 8.66 -24.58 12.24
C VAL A 15 8.19 -23.20 11.77
N PHE A 16 7.77 -22.33 12.69
CA PHE A 16 7.19 -21.03 12.33
C PHE A 16 8.24 -19.98 11.94
N LEU A 17 9.42 -20.00 12.57
CA LEU A 17 10.46 -19.01 12.33
C LEU A 17 11.01 -19.09 10.89
N PRO A 18 11.36 -20.28 10.34
CA PRO A 18 11.82 -20.37 8.95
C PRO A 18 10.74 -19.99 7.94
N ALA A 19 9.48 -20.35 8.18
CA ALA A 19 8.37 -20.00 7.30
C ALA A 19 8.20 -18.47 7.18
N PHE A 20 8.36 -17.75 8.29
CA PHE A 20 8.33 -16.29 8.32
C PHE A 20 9.50 -15.66 7.55
N PHE A 21 10.71 -16.20 7.73
CA PHE A 21 11.91 -15.73 7.02
C PHE A 21 11.82 -15.97 5.51
N VAL A 22 11.35 -17.15 5.09
CA VAL A 22 11.20 -17.47 3.67
C VAL A 22 10.26 -16.49 2.99
N GLN A 23 9.15 -16.09 3.64
CA GLN A 23 8.21 -15.12 3.06
C GLN A 23 8.85 -13.74 2.83
N SER A 24 9.74 -13.31 3.72
CA SER A 24 10.44 -12.02 3.62
C SER A 24 11.58 -12.04 2.60
N TRP A 25 12.26 -13.18 2.44
CA TRP A 25 13.48 -13.30 1.64
C TRP A 25 13.32 -13.99 0.28
N LYS A 26 12.11 -14.29 -0.17
CA LYS A 26 11.87 -14.95 -1.47
C LYS A 26 12.68 -14.37 -2.63
N VAL A 27 12.62 -13.04 -2.81
CA VAL A 27 13.33 -12.35 -3.90
C VAL A 27 14.84 -12.47 -3.74
N THR A 28 15.36 -12.32 -2.53
CA THR A 28 16.79 -12.47 -2.23
C THR A 28 17.27 -13.89 -2.54
N LEU A 29 16.50 -14.91 -2.18
CA LEU A 29 16.82 -16.31 -2.50
C LEU A 29 16.82 -16.57 -4.01
N VAL A 30 15.90 -15.96 -4.76
CA VAL A 30 15.89 -16.02 -6.24
C VAL A 30 17.16 -15.42 -6.83
N TYR A 31 17.59 -14.25 -6.36
CA TYR A 31 18.86 -13.65 -6.78
C TYR A 31 20.07 -14.52 -6.42
N ALA A 32 20.12 -15.06 -5.20
CA ALA A 32 21.20 -15.94 -4.76
C ALA A 32 21.29 -17.21 -5.64
N TRP A 33 20.15 -17.83 -5.93
CA TRP A 33 20.07 -18.97 -6.85
C TRP A 33 20.53 -18.61 -8.26
N TYR A 34 20.12 -17.44 -8.78
CA TYR A 34 20.54 -16.94 -10.08
C TYR A 34 22.04 -16.74 -10.18
N TYR A 35 22.64 -16.04 -9.22
CA TYR A 35 24.10 -15.80 -9.23
C TYR A 35 24.90 -17.09 -9.09
N SER A 36 24.41 -18.05 -8.30
CA SER A 36 25.07 -19.36 -8.15
C SER A 36 24.98 -20.24 -9.41
N ASN A 37 24.01 -19.99 -10.31
CA ASN A 37 23.74 -20.84 -11.48
C ASN A 37 23.66 -20.06 -12.79
N ARG A 38 24.25 -18.86 -12.85
CA ARG A 38 24.04 -17.89 -13.93
C ARG A 38 24.31 -18.48 -15.32
N ASP A 39 25.38 -19.25 -15.47
CA ASP A 39 25.77 -19.82 -16.76
C ASP A 39 24.77 -20.87 -17.24
N LYS A 40 24.34 -21.77 -16.35
CA LYS A 40 23.32 -22.80 -16.65
C LYS A 40 21.98 -22.16 -16.99
N ILE A 41 21.63 -21.07 -16.32
CA ILE A 41 20.40 -20.32 -16.58
C ILE A 41 20.49 -19.64 -17.94
N ALA A 42 21.63 -19.03 -18.25
CA ALA A 42 21.85 -18.40 -19.54
C ALA A 42 21.79 -19.41 -20.69
N GLU A 43 22.41 -20.58 -20.54
CA GLU A 43 22.42 -21.64 -21.55
C GLU A 43 21.03 -22.22 -21.83
N LYS A 44 20.23 -22.47 -20.78
CA LYS A 44 18.96 -23.20 -20.90
C LYS A 44 17.73 -22.32 -21.04
N PHE A 45 17.75 -21.10 -20.50
CA PHE A 45 16.55 -20.27 -20.34
C PHE A 45 16.68 -18.86 -20.91
N CYS A 46 17.86 -18.42 -21.35
CA CYS A 46 17.98 -17.13 -22.01
C CYS A 46 17.28 -17.18 -23.37
N GLU A 47 16.62 -16.09 -23.77
CA GLU A 47 16.01 -15.98 -25.11
C GLU A 47 16.93 -15.24 -26.08
N ASN A 48 17.94 -14.52 -25.57
CA ASN A 48 18.89 -13.72 -26.33
C ASN A 48 20.25 -14.43 -26.50
N LEU A 49 20.28 -15.74 -26.77
CA LEU A 49 21.54 -16.46 -27.01
C LEU A 49 22.20 -16.04 -28.32
N ASP A 50 21.40 -15.63 -29.30
CA ASP A 50 21.81 -15.16 -30.63
C ASP A 50 22.39 -13.74 -30.62
N ARG A 51 22.23 -13.00 -29.50
CA ARG A 51 22.62 -11.59 -29.36
C ARG A 51 23.57 -11.36 -28.16
N PRO A 52 24.82 -11.86 -28.22
CA PRO A 52 25.78 -11.73 -27.13
C PRO A 52 26.11 -10.27 -26.79
N GLU A 53 25.97 -9.35 -27.73
CA GLU A 53 26.18 -7.91 -27.55
C GLU A 53 25.25 -7.28 -26.49
N LEU A 54 24.09 -7.91 -26.22
CA LEU A 54 23.14 -7.43 -25.20
C LEU A 54 23.57 -7.75 -23.77
N MET A 55 24.61 -8.59 -23.58
CA MET A 55 25.12 -8.99 -22.26
C MET A 55 23.99 -9.43 -21.29
N CYS A 56 23.00 -10.15 -21.83
CA CYS A 56 21.79 -10.55 -21.11
C CYS A 56 22.13 -11.58 -20.01
N SER A 57 22.87 -12.63 -20.34
CA SER A 57 23.28 -13.69 -19.41
C SER A 57 22.11 -14.24 -18.55
N GLY A 58 20.97 -14.51 -19.17
CA GLY A 58 19.78 -15.05 -18.47
C GLY A 58 18.99 -14.03 -17.63
N LYS A 59 19.32 -12.72 -17.68
CA LYS A 59 18.55 -11.66 -16.99
C LYS A 59 17.09 -11.60 -17.43
N CYS A 60 16.78 -11.93 -18.69
CA CYS A 60 15.41 -12.00 -19.20
C CYS A 60 14.57 -13.02 -18.42
N HIS A 61 15.13 -14.20 -18.14
CA HIS A 61 14.48 -15.24 -17.34
C HIS A 61 14.35 -14.83 -15.87
N LEU A 62 15.41 -14.25 -15.29
CA LEU A 62 15.37 -13.72 -13.92
C LEU A 62 14.26 -12.68 -13.74
N SER A 63 14.06 -11.79 -14.72
CA SER A 63 12.99 -10.79 -14.67
C SER A 63 11.60 -11.45 -14.58
N LYS A 64 11.34 -12.47 -15.41
CA LYS A 64 10.07 -13.21 -15.41
C LYS A 64 9.83 -13.88 -14.04
N VAL A 65 10.82 -14.58 -13.49
CA VAL A 65 10.71 -15.24 -12.18
C VAL A 65 10.42 -14.23 -11.06
N ILE A 66 11.05 -13.05 -11.09
CA ILE A 66 10.79 -11.99 -10.09
C ILE A 66 9.38 -11.42 -10.22
N GLU A 67 8.88 -11.28 -11.45
CA GLU A 67 7.53 -10.80 -11.73
C GLU A 67 6.48 -11.78 -11.18
N ASP A 68 6.64 -13.08 -11.43
CA ASP A 68 5.77 -14.12 -10.88
C ASP A 68 5.71 -14.05 -9.33
N VAL A 69 6.87 -13.92 -8.68
CA VAL A 69 6.95 -13.77 -7.21
C VAL A 69 6.25 -12.50 -6.71
N LYS A 70 6.24 -11.43 -7.49
CA LYS A 70 5.52 -10.19 -7.16
C LYS A 70 4.02 -10.33 -7.39
N GLU A 71 3.60 -10.97 -8.48
CA GLU A 71 2.19 -11.18 -8.78
C GLU A 71 1.52 -12.03 -7.69
N ASP A 72 2.18 -13.10 -7.23
CA ASP A 72 1.70 -13.92 -6.11
C ASP A 72 1.51 -13.09 -4.83
N ARG A 73 2.47 -12.19 -4.54
CA ARG A 73 2.38 -11.27 -3.40
C ARG A 73 1.19 -10.33 -3.55
N ASP A 74 0.99 -9.75 -4.72
CA ASP A 74 -0.07 -8.78 -4.95
C ASP A 74 -1.46 -9.42 -5.02
N ARG A 75 -1.56 -10.65 -5.52
CA ARG A 75 -2.77 -11.47 -5.44
C ARG A 75 -3.17 -11.73 -3.99
N TRP A 76 -2.21 -12.11 -3.14
CA TRP A 76 -2.45 -12.29 -1.71
C TRP A 76 -2.93 -11.00 -1.04
N LYS A 77 -2.30 -9.86 -1.34
CA LYS A 77 -2.72 -8.54 -0.83
C LYS A 77 -4.14 -8.17 -1.29
N LYS A 78 -4.46 -8.35 -2.57
CA LYS A 78 -5.80 -8.06 -3.12
C LYS A 78 -6.88 -8.92 -2.47
N ASN A 79 -6.60 -10.20 -2.22
CA ASN A 79 -7.52 -11.10 -1.53
C ASN A 79 -7.72 -10.69 -0.06
N ALA A 80 -6.66 -10.26 0.64
CA ALA A 80 -6.78 -9.72 1.99
C ALA A 80 -7.60 -8.41 2.01
N GLN A 81 -7.41 -7.52 1.04
CA GLN A 81 -8.14 -6.24 0.97
C GLN A 81 -9.64 -6.41 0.67
N ARG A 82 -10.01 -7.36 -0.21
CA ARG A 82 -11.42 -7.68 -0.52
C ARG A 82 -12.22 -8.10 0.72
N SER A 83 -11.57 -8.70 1.72
CA SER A 83 -12.23 -9.08 2.98
C SER A 83 -12.60 -7.90 3.90
N ILE A 84 -12.03 -6.71 3.66
CA ILE A 84 -12.27 -5.50 4.47
C ILE A 84 -13.31 -4.59 3.81
N ASP A 85 -13.34 -4.54 2.47
CA ASP A 85 -14.21 -3.65 1.69
C ASP A 85 -15.71 -4.04 1.69
N GLU A 86 -16.05 -5.29 2.02
CA GLU A 86 -17.45 -5.74 2.13
C GLU A 86 -18.18 -5.18 3.36
N ARG A 87 -17.49 -4.45 4.25
CA ARG A 87 -18.11 -3.74 5.38
C ARG A 87 -18.13 -2.23 5.13
N THR A 88 -18.93 -1.78 4.18
CA THR A 88 -19.39 -0.38 4.19
C THR A 88 -20.23 -0.19 5.44
N ILE A 89 -19.66 0.44 6.47
CA ILE A 89 -20.40 0.86 7.65
C ILE A 89 -21.28 2.03 7.21
N ASN A 90 -22.56 1.74 6.94
CA ASN A 90 -23.57 2.77 6.77
C ASN A 90 -23.78 3.47 8.12
N LEU A 91 -23.16 4.63 8.31
CA LEU A 91 -23.36 5.49 9.49
C LEU A 91 -24.69 6.26 9.46
N PHE A 92 -25.57 5.99 8.49
CA PHE A 92 -26.88 6.62 8.40
C PHE A 92 -27.82 6.03 9.46
N HIS A 93 -28.12 6.82 10.50
CA HIS A 93 -29.16 6.50 11.48
C HIS A 93 -30.46 7.24 11.08
N PRO A 94 -31.48 6.57 10.51
CA PRO A 94 -32.64 7.22 9.90
C PRO A 94 -33.67 7.77 10.91
N LYS A 95 -33.34 7.87 12.20
CA LYS A 95 -34.25 8.38 13.24
C LYS A 95 -33.78 9.73 13.78
N LEU A 96 -33.75 10.75 12.91
CA LEU A 96 -33.95 12.12 13.38
C LEU A 96 -35.46 12.36 13.38
N HIS A 97 -36.07 12.25 14.57
CA HIS A 97 -37.47 12.63 14.75
C HIS A 97 -37.60 14.11 14.39
N PRO A 98 -38.56 14.54 13.54
CA PRO A 98 -38.76 15.96 13.28
C PRO A 98 -39.30 16.58 14.57
N SER A 99 -38.42 17.19 15.36
CA SER A 99 -38.84 18.14 16.38
C SER A 99 -39.28 19.40 15.64
N THR A 100 -40.55 19.76 15.79
CA THR A 100 -41.03 21.08 15.37
C THR A 100 -40.37 22.12 16.27
N ILE A 101 -39.27 22.67 15.80
CA ILE A 101 -38.60 23.81 16.42
C ILE A 101 -39.58 24.98 16.36
N LYS A 102 -40.04 25.49 17.50
CA LYS A 102 -40.82 26.72 17.53
C LYS A 102 -39.85 27.90 17.60
N LEU A 103 -40.08 28.91 16.77
CA LEU A 103 -39.27 30.13 16.73
C LEU A 103 -39.18 30.82 18.10
N SER A 104 -40.20 30.66 18.96
CA SER A 104 -40.21 31.15 20.33
C SER A 104 -39.11 30.57 21.22
N ASP A 105 -38.63 29.36 20.92
CA ASP A 105 -37.63 28.67 21.74
C ASP A 105 -36.23 29.30 21.55
N PHE A 106 -36.04 30.07 20.48
CA PHE A 106 -34.81 30.80 20.17
C PHE A 106 -34.84 32.29 20.54
N LEU A 107 -36.00 32.83 20.92
CA LEU A 107 -36.15 34.27 21.18
C LEU A 107 -36.02 34.64 22.67
N THR A 108 -35.71 33.68 23.55
CA THR A 108 -35.59 33.90 25.00
C THR A 108 -34.18 33.91 25.54
N ASP A 109 -33.16 33.91 24.69
CA ASP A 109 -31.77 33.99 25.14
C ASP A 109 -31.09 35.20 24.50
N ASN A 110 -31.16 36.34 25.19
CA ASN A 110 -30.40 37.54 24.86
C ASN A 110 -28.92 37.33 25.25
N ARG A 111 -28.30 36.28 24.71
CA ARG A 111 -26.85 36.13 24.76
C ARG A 111 -26.30 37.01 23.66
N ASP A 112 -25.56 38.04 24.07
CA ASP A 112 -24.77 38.87 23.18
C ASP A 112 -23.91 37.96 22.29
N PHE A 113 -24.34 37.81 21.03
CA PHE A 113 -23.60 37.08 20.03
C PHE A 113 -22.42 37.96 19.60
N TYR A 114 -21.27 37.78 20.24
CA TYR A 114 -20.02 38.31 19.71
C TYR A 114 -19.63 37.48 18.49
N TYR A 115 -19.71 38.10 17.30
CA TYR A 115 -19.13 37.55 16.10
C TYR A 115 -17.60 37.52 16.27
N GLN A 116 -17.04 36.33 16.46
CA GLN A 116 -15.60 36.15 16.30
C GLN A 116 -15.33 36.01 14.80
N GLU A 117 -14.73 37.05 14.22
CA GLU A 117 -14.20 36.95 12.86
C GLU A 117 -13.22 35.76 12.79
N PRO A 118 -13.43 34.82 11.85
CA PRO A 118 -12.40 33.85 11.53
C PRO A 118 -11.23 34.63 10.95
N PHE A 119 -10.10 34.58 11.66
CA PHE A 119 -8.73 34.93 11.24
C PHE A 119 -8.63 35.48 9.81
N SER A 120 -8.45 36.79 9.69
CA SER A 120 -8.09 37.45 8.44
C SER A 120 -6.71 36.97 8.00
N ASP A 121 -6.70 36.08 7.01
CA ASP A 121 -5.49 35.61 6.36
C ASP A 121 -4.80 36.82 5.70
N PRO A 122 -3.54 37.16 6.03
CA PRO A 122 -2.83 38.21 5.34
C PRO A 122 -2.59 37.77 3.90
N GLU A 123 -3.21 38.49 2.97
CA GLU A 123 -3.00 38.48 1.52
C GLU A 123 -1.89 37.52 1.04
N GLN A 124 -2.29 36.29 0.68
CA GLN A 124 -1.39 35.40 -0.03
C GLN A 124 -1.15 35.96 -1.44
N PRO A 125 0.09 36.22 -1.87
CA PRO A 125 0.35 36.63 -3.24
C PRO A 125 -0.10 35.51 -4.18
N SER A 126 -0.86 35.86 -5.23
CA SER A 126 -1.44 34.91 -6.16
C SER A 126 -0.34 34.13 -6.91
N VAL A 127 -0.08 32.88 -6.53
CA VAL A 127 0.98 32.05 -7.14
C VAL A 127 0.43 31.02 -8.12
N PHE A 128 -0.88 31.00 -8.42
CA PHE A 128 -1.39 30.08 -9.43
C PHE A 128 -2.43 30.71 -10.37
N HIS A 129 -1.96 31.12 -11.54
CA HIS A 129 -2.81 31.32 -12.71
C HIS A 129 -2.30 30.41 -13.84
N PRO A 130 -3.17 29.67 -14.55
CA PRO A 130 -2.76 28.92 -15.72
C PRO A 130 -2.31 29.88 -16.85
N PRO A 131 -1.36 29.48 -17.72
CA PRO A 131 -0.87 30.33 -18.80
C PRO A 131 -2.02 30.66 -19.76
N LYS A 132 -2.26 31.95 -19.97
CA LYS A 132 -3.13 32.44 -21.03
C LYS A 132 -2.34 32.38 -22.33
N TYR A 133 -2.54 31.34 -23.12
CA TYR A 133 -2.02 31.28 -24.49
C TYR A 133 -2.61 32.45 -25.28
N GLY A 134 -1.74 33.35 -25.74
CA GLY A 134 -2.13 34.48 -26.57
C GLY A 134 -2.56 34.02 -27.96
N LEU A 135 -3.81 34.29 -28.31
CA LEU A 135 -4.28 34.34 -29.69
C LEU A 135 -3.76 35.65 -30.29
N THR A 136 -2.77 35.55 -31.17
CA THR A 136 -2.36 36.65 -32.06
C THR A 136 -3.33 36.72 -33.23
N THR A 137 -3.99 37.85 -33.40
CA THR A 137 -4.52 38.35 -34.68
C THR A 137 -4.05 39.78 -34.85
#